data_AF-A9DRJ8-F1
#
_entry.id   AF-A9DRJ8-F1
#
_cell.length_a   1.000
_cell.length_b   1.000
_cell.length_c   1.000
_cell.angle_alpha   90.00
_cell.angle_beta   90.00
_cell.angle_gamma   90.00
#
_symmetry.space_group_name_H-M   'P 1'
#
loop_
_entity.id
_entity.type
_entity.pdbx_description
1 polymer ?
#
loop_
_entity_poly.entity_id
_entity_poly.type
_entity_poly.pdbx_seq_one_letter_code
_entity_poly.pdbx_strand_id
1 'polypeptide(L)'
;MRTFIQKLLLLWGAKKRKKQATVAWLKKYGLKIVYKKETSLILGCFFMRPTRPGKIDLLDHRGNILEKNISDVNIGKYTKKYEDAAQAKYSDLPKDKALPKHLDDLVKEKSLKKLVAKNKKFLDDNNLVTRKTTKGTNVELINKKTGVTIVRGSTIDLEKIIYFLKLNPSEQQKLINKTNNAINTGRSKNRGYKKTPNSKAKIEKKLREAGVNIDIPTAKGGAEIAPELNVLGDRMFLTDGKLGTGNYIDLYDNGITDGQINNFIQKVKQFKGEVRANVTSVRGADFTNCWIEMGIDPILGNKIYKYIDITWHHLDDLSIDLKSRFQLVVTKIHEATFAHMGSDKQIRQLLEIIELN
;
A
#
# COMPACT_ATOMS: atom_id res chain seq x y z
N MET A 1 2.37 43.77 -9.86
CA MET A 1 2.76 42.94 -8.68
C MET A 1 4.17 42.34 -8.79
N ARG A 2 4.74 42.09 -9.99
CA ARG A 2 6.18 41.81 -10.16
C ARG A 2 7.05 42.87 -9.49
N THR A 3 6.66 44.15 -9.66
CA THR A 3 7.21 45.33 -8.97
C THR A 3 6.96 45.36 -7.45
N PHE A 4 5.91 44.72 -6.92
CA PHE A 4 5.60 44.70 -5.49
C PHE A 4 6.38 43.61 -4.76
N ILE A 5 6.47 42.40 -5.34
CA ILE A 5 7.32 41.32 -4.82
C ILE A 5 8.80 41.68 -5.00
N GLN A 6 9.20 42.30 -6.13
CA GLN A 6 10.53 42.89 -6.29
C GLN A 6 10.77 44.01 -5.27
N LYS A 7 9.79 44.90 -5.00
CA LYS A 7 9.90 45.89 -3.91
C LYS A 7 10.05 45.22 -2.54
N LEU A 8 9.28 44.18 -2.22
CA LEU A 8 9.39 43.43 -0.95
C LEU A 8 10.75 42.74 -0.79
N LEU A 9 11.28 42.15 -1.87
CA LEU A 9 12.59 41.50 -1.90
C LEU A 9 13.75 42.52 -1.86
N LEU A 10 13.60 43.68 -2.51
CA LEU A 10 14.50 44.85 -2.42
C LEU A 10 14.47 45.48 -1.03
N LEU A 11 13.28 45.64 -0.43
CA LEU A 11 13.08 46.18 0.92
C LEU A 11 13.62 45.25 2.01
N TRP A 12 13.67 43.93 1.75
CA TRP A 12 14.30 42.96 2.65
C TRP A 12 15.84 42.99 2.56
N GLY A 13 16.39 43.32 1.38
CA GLY A 13 17.82 43.56 1.18
C GLY A 13 18.32 44.87 1.77
N ALA A 14 17.44 45.87 1.97
CA ALA A 14 17.82 47.21 2.42
C ALA A 14 17.43 47.51 3.88
N LYS A 15 18.43 47.78 4.72
CA LYS A 15 18.41 48.29 6.12
C LYS A 15 17.54 47.52 7.14
N LYS A 16 18.15 47.19 8.29
CA LYS A 16 17.61 46.41 9.45
C LYS A 16 16.16 46.72 9.86
N ARG A 17 15.73 47.99 9.81
CA ARG A 17 14.36 48.44 10.15
C ARG A 17 13.26 47.90 9.22
N LYS A 18 13.52 47.78 7.92
CA LYS A 18 12.52 47.29 6.95
C LYS A 18 12.36 45.77 7.03
N LYS A 19 13.45 45.05 7.32
CA LYS A 19 13.40 43.63 7.70
C LYS A 19 12.55 43.41 8.96
N GLN A 20 12.71 44.25 9.99
CA GLN A 20 11.88 44.18 11.20
C GLN A 20 10.40 44.46 10.92
N ALA A 21 10.06 45.43 10.07
CA ALA A 21 8.68 45.72 9.67
C ALA A 21 8.04 44.55 8.91
N THR A 22 8.77 43.93 7.98
CA THR A 22 8.27 42.74 7.26
C THR A 22 8.16 41.53 8.19
N VAL A 23 9.12 41.31 9.10
CA VAL A 23 9.01 40.25 10.14
C VAL A 23 7.83 40.51 11.08
N ALA A 24 7.60 41.75 11.50
CA ALA A 24 6.49 42.13 12.36
C ALA A 24 5.14 41.94 11.65
N TRP A 25 5.05 42.33 10.37
CA TRP A 25 3.89 42.08 9.53
C TRP A 25 3.63 40.58 9.38
N LEU A 26 4.66 39.78 9.11
CA LEU A 26 4.53 38.33 9.01
C LEU A 26 4.12 37.68 10.33
N LYS A 27 4.72 38.10 11.45
CA LYS A 27 4.33 37.67 12.81
C LYS A 27 2.88 38.03 13.13
N LYS A 28 2.40 39.22 12.72
CA LYS A 28 1.00 39.63 12.88
C LYS A 28 0.02 38.63 12.24
N TYR A 29 0.44 37.93 11.18
CA TYR A 29 -0.37 36.93 10.49
C TYR A 29 0.05 35.47 10.81
N GLY A 30 0.88 35.24 11.83
CA GLY A 30 1.34 33.89 12.20
C GLY A 30 2.36 33.26 11.24
N LEU A 31 2.91 34.05 10.31
CA LEU A 31 3.75 33.57 9.22
C LEU A 31 5.23 33.63 9.61
N LYS A 32 5.97 32.53 9.40
CA LYS A 32 7.42 32.46 9.61
C LYS A 32 8.13 32.29 8.28
N ILE A 33 9.00 33.21 7.86
CA ILE A 33 9.82 32.96 6.66
C ILE A 33 10.76 31.80 6.95
N VAL A 34 10.61 30.72 6.19
CA VAL A 34 11.48 29.53 6.27
C VAL A 34 12.55 29.57 5.18
N TYR A 35 12.26 30.14 4.01
CA TYR A 35 13.19 30.18 2.87
C TYR A 35 12.83 31.30 1.87
N LYS A 36 13.83 31.78 1.11
CA LYS A 36 13.73 32.88 0.12
C LYS A 36 14.18 32.40 -1.26
N LYS A 37 13.39 32.63 -2.30
CA LYS A 37 13.84 32.64 -3.71
C LYS A 37 13.64 34.04 -4.31
N GLU A 38 14.25 34.30 -5.47
CA GLU A 38 14.17 35.59 -6.17
C GLU A 38 12.75 36.05 -6.53
N THR A 39 11.75 35.16 -6.49
CA THR A 39 10.36 35.46 -6.83
C THR A 39 9.33 34.99 -5.81
N SER A 40 9.75 34.40 -4.68
CA SER A 40 8.82 33.83 -3.68
C SER A 40 9.33 33.83 -2.24
N LEU A 41 8.39 33.87 -1.29
CA LEU A 41 8.61 33.73 0.16
C LEU A 41 7.94 32.43 0.64
N ILE A 42 8.67 31.57 1.35
CA ILE A 42 8.11 30.37 2.00
C ILE A 42 7.69 30.75 3.43
N LEU A 43 6.41 30.66 3.77
CA LEU A 43 5.88 31.08 5.06
C LEU A 43 5.32 29.89 5.84
N GLY A 44 6.07 29.38 6.82
CA GLY A 44 5.65 28.45 7.88
C GLY A 44 5.22 27.06 7.45
N CYS A 45 4.28 26.95 6.51
CA CYS A 45 3.74 25.75 5.86
C CYS A 45 2.90 26.09 4.61
N PHE A 46 2.78 27.37 4.26
CA PHE A 46 1.93 27.87 3.19
C PHE A 46 2.74 28.65 2.15
N PHE A 47 2.31 28.54 0.90
CA PHE A 47 2.71 29.39 -0.20
C PHE A 47 1.52 30.22 -0.65
N MET A 48 1.80 31.37 -1.24
CA MET A 48 0.78 32.26 -1.80
C MET A 48 1.12 32.53 -3.25
N ARG A 49 0.17 32.28 -4.16
CA ARG A 49 0.32 32.58 -5.58
C ARG A 49 -0.73 33.59 -5.99
N PRO A 50 -0.36 34.84 -6.30
CA PRO A 50 -1.31 35.82 -6.83
C PRO A 50 -1.93 35.30 -8.14
N THR A 51 -3.25 35.47 -8.30
CA THR A 51 -3.95 35.09 -9.53
C THR A 51 -4.41 36.31 -10.32
N ARG A 52 -5.03 37.29 -9.65
CA ARG A 52 -5.47 38.58 -10.22
C ARG A 52 -5.49 39.66 -9.12
N PRO A 53 -5.64 40.95 -9.44
CA PRO A 53 -5.64 42.00 -8.42
C PRO A 53 -6.61 41.70 -7.26
N GLY A 54 -6.09 41.76 -6.02
CA GLY A 54 -6.84 41.44 -4.80
C GLY A 54 -7.17 39.95 -4.57
N LYS A 55 -6.67 39.04 -5.41
CA LYS A 55 -6.96 37.59 -5.33
C LYS A 55 -5.68 36.76 -5.32
N ILE A 56 -5.64 35.78 -4.42
CA ILE A 56 -4.50 34.90 -4.16
C ILE A 56 -4.99 33.45 -4.13
N ASP A 57 -4.20 32.52 -4.63
CA ASP A 57 -4.31 31.11 -4.30
C ASP A 57 -3.48 30.83 -3.04
N LEU A 58 -4.05 30.14 -2.07
CA LEU A 58 -3.32 29.60 -0.93
C LEU A 58 -2.87 28.19 -1.28
N LEU A 59 -1.57 27.91 -1.09
CA LEU A 59 -0.97 26.62 -1.40
C LEU A 59 -0.28 26.04 -0.16
N ASP A 60 -0.11 24.72 -0.12
CA ASP A 60 0.70 24.05 0.90
C ASP A 60 2.20 24.25 0.65
N HIS A 61 3.03 23.66 1.52
CA HIS A 61 4.48 23.71 1.42
C HIS A 61 5.08 23.01 0.17
N ARG A 62 4.26 22.30 -0.61
CA ARG A 62 4.63 21.60 -1.85
C ARG A 62 4.08 22.29 -3.09
N GLY A 63 3.36 23.40 -2.94
CA GLY A 63 2.74 24.13 -4.04
C GLY A 63 1.39 23.55 -4.51
N ASN A 64 0.74 22.68 -3.73
CA ASN A 64 -0.61 22.23 -4.00
C ASN A 64 -1.62 23.28 -3.58
N ILE A 65 -2.60 23.57 -4.43
CA ILE A 65 -3.60 24.61 -4.15
C ILE A 65 -4.61 24.12 -3.10
N LEU A 66 -4.62 24.79 -1.95
CA LEU A 66 -5.54 24.58 -0.85
C LEU A 66 -6.82 25.39 -1.04
N GLU A 67 -6.73 26.65 -1.43
CA GLU A 67 -7.88 27.51 -1.74
C GLU A 67 -7.56 28.37 -2.96
N LYS A 68 -8.54 28.53 -3.85
CA LYS A 68 -8.37 29.32 -5.07
C LYS A 68 -9.01 30.70 -4.93
N ASN A 69 -8.37 31.71 -5.51
CA ASN A 69 -8.95 33.06 -5.65
C ASN A 69 -9.51 33.65 -4.34
N ILE A 70 -8.83 33.42 -3.21
CA ILE A 70 -9.18 34.04 -1.94
C ILE A 70 -8.82 35.53 -1.97
N SER A 71 -9.62 36.35 -1.29
CA SER A 71 -9.26 37.77 -1.11
C SER A 71 -7.98 37.87 -0.29
N ASP A 72 -7.06 38.75 -0.69
CA ASP A 72 -5.81 38.99 0.04
C ASP A 72 -6.04 39.41 1.51
N VAL A 73 -7.06 40.23 1.76
CA VAL A 73 -7.51 40.62 3.11
C VAL A 73 -8.00 39.43 3.97
N ASN A 74 -8.41 38.33 3.35
CA ASN A 74 -8.97 37.16 4.04
C ASN A 74 -7.93 36.07 4.32
N ILE A 75 -6.67 36.22 3.89
CA ILE A 75 -5.64 35.18 4.04
C ILE A 75 -5.43 34.78 5.50
N GLY A 76 -5.41 35.74 6.43
CA GLY A 76 -5.27 35.48 7.86
C GLY A 76 -6.39 34.58 8.41
N LYS A 77 -7.62 34.73 7.89
CA LYS A 77 -8.76 33.89 8.26
C LYS A 77 -8.59 32.46 7.78
N TYR A 78 -8.14 32.26 6.53
CA TYR A 78 -7.94 30.91 5.98
C TYR A 78 -6.75 30.18 6.61
N THR A 79 -5.63 30.87 6.80
CA THR A 79 -4.44 30.30 7.48
C THR A 79 -4.78 29.89 8.92
N LYS A 80 -5.43 30.77 9.69
CA LYS A 80 -5.90 30.45 11.04
C LYS A 80 -6.89 29.28 11.05
N LYS A 81 -7.84 29.23 10.12
CA LYS A 81 -8.75 28.09 9.97
C LYS A 81 -8.00 26.75 9.83
N TYR A 82 -6.94 26.70 9.03
CA TYR A 82 -6.13 25.48 8.88
C TYR A 82 -5.28 25.17 10.11
N GLU A 83 -4.73 26.19 10.78
CA GLU A 83 -4.02 26.02 12.05
C GLU A 83 -4.93 25.45 13.15
N ASP A 84 -6.12 26.03 13.32
CA ASP A 84 -7.10 25.60 14.31
C ASP A 84 -7.58 24.17 14.01
N ALA A 85 -7.86 23.87 12.74
CA ALA A 85 -8.24 22.52 12.31
C ALA A 85 -7.11 21.49 12.50
N ALA A 86 -5.85 21.90 12.28
CA ALA A 86 -4.70 21.05 12.52
C ALA A 86 -4.52 20.73 14.01
N GLN A 87 -4.65 21.74 14.88
CA GLN A 87 -4.52 21.56 16.32
C GLN A 87 -5.67 20.73 16.90
N ALA A 88 -6.88 20.89 16.37
CA ALA A 88 -8.03 20.07 16.76
C ALA A 88 -7.88 18.60 16.36
N LYS A 89 -7.34 18.34 15.16
CA LYS A 89 -7.20 16.98 14.61
C LYS A 89 -5.98 16.22 15.14
N TYR A 90 -4.89 16.93 15.42
CA TYR A 90 -3.62 16.36 15.91
C TYR A 90 -3.22 17.06 17.21
N SER A 91 -4.08 16.97 18.22
CA SER A 91 -3.88 17.60 19.53
C SER A 91 -2.65 17.06 20.27
N ASP A 92 -2.19 15.87 19.91
CA ASP A 92 -1.00 15.18 20.40
C ASP A 92 0.31 15.69 19.78
N LEU A 93 0.23 16.46 18.67
CA LEU A 93 1.41 16.96 17.98
C LEU A 93 1.71 18.42 18.32
N PRO A 94 3.00 18.80 18.41
CA PRO A 94 3.41 20.20 18.43
C PRO A 94 2.87 20.96 17.22
N LYS A 95 2.51 22.25 17.40
CA LYS A 95 1.86 23.08 16.38
C LYS A 95 2.63 23.12 15.04
N ASP A 96 3.96 23.14 15.10
CA ASP A 96 4.86 23.15 13.95
C ASP A 96 4.89 21.82 13.17
N LYS A 97 4.42 20.72 13.77
CA LYS A 97 4.24 19.41 13.12
C LYS A 97 2.79 19.12 12.74
N ALA A 98 1.84 19.59 13.56
CA ALA A 98 0.40 19.39 13.34
C ALA A 98 -0.07 20.01 12.03
N LEU A 99 0.32 21.26 11.76
CA LEU A 99 -0.09 21.98 10.55
C LEU A 99 0.41 21.30 9.26
N PRO A 100 1.72 21.02 9.05
CA PRO A 100 2.16 20.36 7.83
C PRO A 100 1.50 18.99 7.61
N LYS A 101 1.31 18.21 8.69
CA LYS A 101 0.59 16.93 8.63
C LYS A 101 -0.85 17.11 8.19
N HIS A 102 -1.55 18.12 8.72
CA HIS A 102 -2.92 18.44 8.33
C HIS A 102 -3.03 18.81 6.86
N LEU A 103 -2.12 19.65 6.35
CA LEU A 103 -2.12 20.05 4.95
C LEU A 103 -1.82 18.87 4.01
N ASP A 104 -0.87 18.01 4.35
CA ASP A 104 -0.59 16.79 3.59
C ASP A 104 -1.83 15.86 3.52
N ASP A 105 -2.53 15.68 4.64
CA ASP A 105 -3.74 14.85 4.68
C ASP A 105 -4.90 15.46 3.89
N LEU A 106 -5.05 16.79 3.89
CA LEU A 106 -6.04 17.50 3.08
C LEU A 106 -5.76 17.34 1.58
N VAL A 107 -4.50 17.49 1.16
CA VAL A 107 -4.12 17.32 -0.25
C VAL A 107 -4.39 15.89 -0.70
N LYS A 108 -3.98 14.89 0.09
CA LYS A 108 -4.29 13.48 -0.19
C LYS A 108 -5.80 13.25 -0.32
N GLU A 109 -6.60 13.85 0.56
CA GLU A 109 -8.06 13.73 0.49
C GLU A 109 -8.66 14.36 -0.77
N LYS A 110 -8.21 15.56 -1.14
CA LYS A 110 -8.65 16.22 -2.37
C LYS A 110 -8.27 15.43 -3.61
N SER A 111 -7.04 14.90 -3.65
CA SER A 111 -6.57 14.04 -4.74
C SER A 111 -7.41 12.76 -4.84
N LEU A 112 -7.72 12.11 -3.71
CA LEU A 112 -8.59 10.93 -3.70
C LEU A 112 -10.01 11.25 -4.17
N LYS A 113 -10.62 12.33 -3.67
CA LYS A 113 -11.95 12.79 -4.12
C LYS A 113 -11.97 13.07 -5.61
N LYS A 114 -10.95 13.73 -6.15
CA LYS A 114 -10.80 13.98 -7.58
C LYS A 114 -10.67 12.68 -8.37
N LEU A 115 -9.87 11.72 -7.90
CA LEU A 115 -9.71 10.41 -8.53
C LEU A 115 -11.04 9.63 -8.56
N VAL A 116 -11.76 9.60 -7.44
CA VAL A 116 -13.08 8.94 -7.34
C VAL A 116 -14.08 9.60 -8.28
N ALA A 117 -14.16 10.94 -8.30
CA ALA A 117 -15.06 11.66 -9.19
C ALA A 117 -14.74 11.38 -10.67
N LYS A 118 -13.45 11.43 -11.05
CA LYS A 118 -12.97 11.12 -12.42
C LYS A 118 -13.34 9.71 -12.87
N ASN A 119 -13.42 8.75 -11.94
CA ASN A 119 -13.63 7.34 -12.24
C ASN A 119 -14.99 6.80 -11.74
N LYS A 120 -15.92 7.68 -11.36
CA LYS A 120 -17.16 7.30 -10.67
C LYS A 120 -17.93 6.19 -11.40
N LYS A 121 -18.21 6.38 -12.70
CA LYS A 121 -18.92 5.40 -13.52
C LYS A 121 -18.24 4.04 -13.50
N PHE A 122 -16.94 3.99 -13.80
CA PHE A 122 -16.17 2.74 -13.79
C PHE A 122 -16.20 2.05 -12.41
N LEU A 123 -16.04 2.80 -11.32
CA LEU A 123 -16.08 2.25 -9.97
C LEU A 123 -17.47 1.70 -9.64
N ASP A 124 -18.53 2.43 -9.98
CA ASP A 124 -19.91 2.01 -9.71
C ASP A 124 -20.29 0.78 -10.55
N ASP A 125 -19.96 0.77 -11.85
CA ASP A 125 -20.22 -0.36 -12.78
C ASP A 125 -19.52 -1.66 -12.34
N ASN A 126 -18.36 -1.55 -11.68
CA ASN A 126 -17.56 -2.70 -11.23
C ASN A 126 -17.72 -3.02 -9.73
N ASN A 127 -18.69 -2.40 -9.05
CA ASN A 127 -18.90 -2.56 -7.60
C ASN A 127 -17.64 -2.26 -6.76
N LEU A 128 -16.86 -1.25 -7.16
CA LEU A 128 -15.64 -0.85 -6.48
C LEU A 128 -15.85 0.38 -5.60
N VAL A 129 -15.16 0.44 -4.47
CA VAL A 129 -15.11 1.61 -3.58
C VAL A 129 -13.68 1.88 -3.15
N THR A 130 -13.37 3.15 -2.85
CA THR A 130 -12.11 3.51 -2.22
C THR A 130 -12.30 3.76 -0.72
N ARG A 131 -11.36 3.29 0.10
CA ARG A 131 -11.39 3.48 1.55
C ARG A 131 -10.01 3.90 2.06
N LYS A 132 -9.95 4.88 2.97
CA LYS A 132 -8.70 5.20 3.67
C LYS A 132 -8.42 4.12 4.72
N THR A 133 -7.17 3.68 4.81
CA THR A 133 -6.72 2.79 5.90
C THR A 133 -6.79 3.51 7.24
N THR A 134 -6.86 2.76 8.36
CA THR A 134 -6.95 3.32 9.72
C THR A 134 -5.81 4.29 10.05
N LYS A 135 -4.60 4.03 9.52
CA LYS A 135 -3.43 4.92 9.69
C LYS A 135 -3.42 6.11 8.72
N GLY A 136 -4.37 6.19 7.79
CA GLY A 136 -4.56 7.30 6.85
C GLY A 136 -3.48 7.45 5.77
N THR A 137 -2.42 6.64 5.80
CA THR A 137 -1.28 6.76 4.86
C THR A 137 -1.59 6.19 3.48
N ASN A 138 -2.36 5.09 3.45
CA ASN A 138 -2.73 4.37 2.22
C ASN A 138 -4.24 4.40 1.99
N VAL A 139 -4.61 4.19 0.73
CA VAL A 139 -5.97 4.00 0.24
C VAL A 139 -6.11 2.59 -0.29
N GLU A 140 -7.27 2.00 -0.08
CA GLU A 140 -7.66 0.68 -0.59
C GLU A 140 -8.68 0.86 -1.70
N LEU A 141 -8.56 0.06 -2.75
CA LEU A 141 -9.62 -0.20 -3.72
C LEU A 141 -10.25 -1.54 -3.36
N ILE A 142 -11.55 -1.56 -3.07
CA ILE A 142 -12.25 -2.70 -2.48
C ILE A 142 -13.44 -3.06 -3.36
N ASN A 143 -13.66 -4.36 -3.56
CA ASN A 143 -14.91 -4.86 -4.11
C ASN A 143 -16.00 -4.80 -3.04
N LYS A 144 -17.02 -3.96 -3.25
CA LYS A 144 -18.14 -3.72 -2.32
C LYS A 144 -18.92 -5.00 -1.98
N LYS A 145 -19.04 -5.93 -2.94
CA LYS A 145 -19.84 -7.16 -2.78
C LYS A 145 -19.11 -8.20 -1.92
N THR A 146 -17.80 -8.37 -2.15
CA THR A 146 -17.02 -9.44 -1.51
C THR A 146 -16.20 -8.95 -0.33
N GLY A 147 -15.99 -7.64 -0.19
CA GLY A 147 -15.06 -7.07 0.80
C GLY A 147 -13.59 -7.28 0.46
N VAL A 148 -13.27 -7.93 -0.67
CA VAL A 148 -11.89 -8.19 -1.11
C VAL A 148 -11.19 -6.87 -1.45
N THR A 149 -9.99 -6.70 -0.91
CA THR A 149 -9.13 -5.57 -1.27
C THR A 149 -8.40 -5.91 -2.57
N ILE A 150 -8.69 -5.16 -3.64
CA ILE A 150 -8.06 -5.33 -4.94
C ILE A 150 -6.62 -4.84 -4.92
N VAL A 151 -6.39 -3.65 -4.36
CA VAL A 151 -5.05 -3.08 -4.15
C VAL A 151 -5.06 -2.12 -2.97
N ARG A 152 -3.90 -1.95 -2.32
CA ARG A 152 -3.66 -0.93 -1.31
C ARG A 152 -2.41 -0.14 -1.68
N GLY A 153 -2.49 1.19 -1.67
CA GLY A 153 -1.36 2.04 -2.06
C GLY A 153 -1.64 3.53 -1.88
N SER A 154 -0.80 4.36 -2.51
CA SER A 154 -1.05 5.80 -2.61
C SER A 154 -2.18 6.11 -3.59
N THR A 155 -2.66 7.35 -3.62
CA THR A 155 -3.67 7.77 -4.62
C THR A 155 -3.16 7.61 -6.06
N ILE A 156 -1.86 7.80 -6.29
CA ILE A 156 -1.24 7.63 -7.62
C ILE A 156 -1.23 6.15 -8.01
N ASP A 157 -0.89 5.27 -7.07
CA ASP A 157 -0.90 3.83 -7.31
C ASP A 157 -2.31 3.35 -7.67
N LEU A 158 -3.33 3.85 -6.96
CA LEU A 158 -4.74 3.57 -7.29
C LEU A 158 -5.13 4.09 -8.67
N GLU A 159 -4.65 5.28 -9.08
CA GLU A 159 -4.91 5.79 -10.43
C GLU A 159 -4.33 4.89 -11.51
N LYS A 160 -3.09 4.41 -11.31
CA LYS A 160 -2.44 3.44 -12.21
C LYS A 160 -3.20 2.12 -12.28
N ILE A 161 -3.66 1.60 -11.14
CA ILE A 161 -4.43 0.36 -11.10
C ILE A 161 -5.80 0.52 -11.75
N ILE A 162 -6.51 1.62 -11.51
CA ILE A 162 -7.77 1.91 -12.20
C ILE A 162 -7.54 2.03 -13.71
N TYR A 163 -6.45 2.67 -14.14
CA TYR A 163 -6.07 2.70 -15.55
C TYR A 163 -5.87 1.29 -16.11
N PHE A 164 -5.08 0.45 -15.44
CA PHE A 164 -4.84 -0.94 -15.83
C PHE A 164 -6.15 -1.75 -15.93
N LEU A 165 -7.05 -1.62 -14.95
CA LEU A 165 -8.33 -2.34 -14.95
C LEU A 165 -9.29 -1.88 -16.06
N LYS A 166 -9.07 -0.70 -16.66
CA LYS A 166 -9.83 -0.21 -17.82
C LYS A 166 -9.28 -0.68 -19.16
N LEU A 167 -8.04 -1.17 -19.20
CA LEU A 167 -7.46 -1.71 -20.41
C LEU A 167 -8.20 -2.97 -20.84
N ASN A 168 -8.15 -3.29 -22.13
CA ASN A 168 -8.71 -4.55 -22.61
C ASN A 168 -7.82 -5.75 -22.17
N PRO A 169 -8.33 -6.98 -22.19
CA PRO A 169 -7.58 -8.16 -21.71
C PRO A 169 -6.23 -8.37 -22.41
N SER A 170 -6.09 -8.03 -23.69
CA SER A 170 -4.83 -8.18 -24.44
C SER A 170 -3.77 -7.19 -23.95
N GLU A 171 -4.16 -5.93 -23.72
CA GLU A 171 -3.29 -4.90 -23.15
C GLU A 171 -2.89 -5.21 -21.71
N GLN A 172 -3.85 -5.68 -20.89
CA GLN A 172 -3.56 -6.16 -19.54
C GLN A 172 -2.54 -7.30 -19.57
N GLN A 173 -2.75 -8.30 -20.42
CA GLN A 173 -1.85 -9.44 -20.54
C GLN A 173 -0.45 -9.04 -21.00
N LYS A 174 -0.32 -8.06 -21.90
CA LYS A 174 1.00 -7.52 -22.29
C LYS A 174 1.73 -6.90 -21.10
N LEU A 175 1.05 -6.11 -20.28
CA LEU A 175 1.64 -5.50 -19.08
C LEU A 175 2.00 -6.56 -18.03
N ILE A 176 1.15 -7.56 -17.83
CA ILE A 176 1.41 -8.68 -16.92
C ILE A 176 2.61 -9.51 -17.40
N ASN A 177 2.70 -9.82 -18.68
CA ASN A 177 3.85 -10.54 -19.25
C ASN A 177 5.14 -9.74 -19.06
N LYS A 178 5.13 -8.43 -19.32
CA LYS A 178 6.28 -7.55 -19.07
C LYS A 178 6.66 -7.53 -17.58
N THR A 179 5.66 -7.48 -16.69
CA THR A 179 5.85 -7.51 -15.23
C THR A 179 6.48 -8.84 -14.78
N ASN A 180 5.91 -9.98 -15.18
CA ASN A 180 6.42 -11.30 -14.83
C ASN A 180 7.81 -11.55 -15.43
N ASN A 181 8.08 -11.07 -16.65
CA ASN A 181 9.41 -11.11 -17.25
C ASN A 181 10.42 -10.26 -16.45
N ALA A 182 10.04 -9.05 -16.02
CA ALA A 182 10.88 -8.21 -15.17
C ALA A 182 11.13 -8.85 -13.80
N ILE A 183 10.12 -9.49 -13.19
CA ILE A 183 10.25 -10.25 -11.95
C ILE A 183 11.25 -11.40 -12.13
N ASN A 184 11.14 -12.14 -13.24
CA ASN A 184 12.00 -13.29 -13.51
C ASN A 184 13.44 -12.90 -13.84
N THR A 185 13.65 -11.81 -14.57
CA THR A 185 14.98 -11.34 -15.01
C THR A 185 15.70 -10.47 -13.95
N GLY A 186 14.96 -9.60 -13.26
CA GLY A 186 15.46 -8.69 -12.22
C GLY A 186 15.91 -9.40 -10.93
N ARG A 187 15.48 -10.65 -10.72
CA ARG A 187 15.97 -11.51 -9.62
C ARG A 187 17.48 -11.79 -9.71
N SER A 188 18.12 -11.65 -10.88
CA SER A 188 19.55 -11.93 -11.04
C SER A 188 20.49 -10.82 -10.53
N LYS A 189 20.03 -9.56 -10.40
CA LYS A 189 20.93 -8.43 -10.15
C LYS A 189 21.04 -7.97 -8.69
N ASN A 190 19.99 -8.08 -7.86
CA ASN A 190 19.93 -7.38 -6.57
C ASN A 190 19.72 -8.26 -5.31
N ARG A 191 19.74 -9.59 -5.41
CA ARG A 191 19.92 -10.48 -4.25
C ARG A 191 20.83 -11.63 -4.67
N GLY A 192 21.99 -11.76 -4.04
CA GLY A 192 23.09 -12.63 -4.44
C GLY A 192 22.80 -14.12 -4.34
N TYR A 193 21.95 -14.68 -5.20
CA TYR A 193 21.86 -16.13 -5.40
C TYR A 193 21.76 -16.45 -6.89
N LYS A 194 22.91 -16.79 -7.48
CA LYS A 194 22.98 -17.49 -8.77
C LYS A 194 22.32 -18.86 -8.59
N LYS A 195 21.40 -19.24 -9.50
CA LYS A 195 20.94 -20.63 -9.64
C LYS A 195 22.19 -21.50 -9.83
N THR A 196 22.55 -22.27 -8.81
CA THR A 196 23.61 -23.29 -8.90
C THR A 196 22.97 -24.64 -8.61
N PRO A 197 23.45 -25.76 -9.19
CA PRO A 197 23.00 -27.11 -8.82
C PRO A 197 22.97 -27.34 -7.30
N ASN A 198 23.91 -26.72 -6.56
CA ASN A 198 24.01 -26.79 -5.10
C ASN A 198 22.83 -26.11 -4.36
N SER A 199 22.12 -25.18 -5.00
CA SER A 199 21.01 -24.46 -4.39
C SER A 199 19.77 -25.34 -4.18
N LYS A 200 19.47 -26.24 -5.13
CA LYS A 200 18.38 -27.22 -5.02
C LYS A 200 18.65 -28.25 -3.93
N ALA A 201 19.82 -28.88 -3.95
CA ALA A 201 20.25 -29.85 -2.93
C ALA A 201 20.25 -29.24 -1.51
N LYS A 202 20.62 -27.96 -1.37
CA LYS A 202 20.57 -27.25 -0.08
C LYS A 202 19.15 -27.06 0.45
N ILE A 203 18.17 -26.77 -0.42
CA ILE A 203 16.77 -26.71 0.00
C ILE A 203 16.25 -28.10 0.37
N GLU A 204 16.50 -29.10 -0.47
CA GLU A 204 16.06 -30.47 -0.21
C GLU A 204 16.58 -30.94 1.14
N LYS A 205 17.84 -30.66 1.46
CA LYS A 205 18.42 -30.91 2.78
C LYS A 205 17.64 -30.18 3.89
N LYS A 206 17.42 -28.86 3.76
CA LYS A 206 16.67 -28.07 4.76
C LYS A 206 15.23 -28.54 4.96
N LEU A 207 14.56 -28.98 3.88
CA LEU A 207 13.19 -29.49 3.96
C LEU A 207 13.14 -30.87 4.62
N ARG A 208 14.12 -31.75 4.33
CA ARG A 208 14.30 -33.00 5.06
C ARG A 208 14.58 -32.74 6.55
N GLU A 209 15.44 -31.78 6.87
CA GLU A 209 15.70 -31.32 8.26
C GLU A 209 14.44 -30.76 8.93
N ALA A 210 13.53 -30.14 8.16
CA ALA A 210 12.22 -29.70 8.62
C ALA A 210 11.17 -30.82 8.69
N GLY A 211 11.56 -32.09 8.49
CA GLY A 211 10.67 -33.25 8.59
C GLY A 211 9.87 -33.57 7.33
N VAL A 212 10.18 -32.93 6.20
CA VAL A 212 9.49 -33.14 4.92
C VAL A 212 10.25 -34.16 4.07
N ASN A 213 9.72 -35.38 3.96
CA ASN A 213 10.32 -36.44 3.14
C ASN A 213 9.59 -36.60 1.80
N ILE A 214 9.93 -35.77 0.81
CA ILE A 214 9.26 -35.73 -0.50
C ILE A 214 10.26 -35.34 -1.59
N ASP A 215 10.13 -35.99 -2.76
CA ASP A 215 10.70 -35.48 -4.00
C ASP A 215 9.88 -34.27 -4.43
N ILE A 216 10.48 -33.09 -4.42
CA ILE A 216 9.76 -31.83 -4.63
C ILE A 216 9.71 -31.51 -6.13
N PRO A 217 8.52 -31.55 -6.77
CA PRO A 217 8.36 -30.96 -8.08
C PRO A 217 8.45 -29.43 -7.96
N THR A 218 9.01 -28.79 -8.98
CA THR A 218 9.13 -27.33 -9.04
C THR A 218 7.94 -26.75 -9.78
N ALA A 219 7.34 -25.67 -9.25
CA ALA A 219 6.11 -25.10 -9.79
C ALA A 219 6.18 -24.82 -11.29
N LYS A 220 5.32 -25.45 -12.10
CA LYS A 220 5.19 -25.12 -13.53
C LYS A 220 4.72 -23.67 -13.68
N GLY A 221 5.50 -22.86 -14.42
CA GLY A 221 5.18 -21.46 -14.74
C GLY A 221 5.39 -20.47 -13.59
N GLY A 222 5.76 -20.93 -12.39
CA GLY A 222 6.44 -20.11 -11.38
C GLY A 222 7.95 -20.25 -11.53
N ALA A 223 8.74 -19.45 -10.83
CA ALA A 223 10.18 -19.75 -10.79
C ALA A 223 10.38 -21.17 -10.24
N GLU A 224 11.19 -21.97 -10.96
CA GLU A 224 11.53 -23.39 -10.75
C GLU A 224 12.16 -23.71 -9.38
N ILE A 225 11.88 -22.92 -8.35
CA ILE A 225 12.55 -22.93 -7.06
C ILE A 225 11.58 -22.75 -5.88
N ALA A 226 10.29 -22.51 -6.16
CA ALA A 226 9.23 -22.74 -5.18
C ALA A 226 8.76 -24.20 -5.33
N PRO A 227 8.82 -25.00 -4.25
CA PRO A 227 8.21 -26.33 -4.26
C PRO A 227 6.74 -26.27 -4.68
N GLU A 228 6.28 -27.24 -5.46
CA GLU A 228 4.85 -27.52 -5.59
C GLU A 228 4.36 -28.15 -4.29
N LEU A 229 3.97 -27.31 -3.31
CA LEU A 229 3.48 -27.82 -2.02
C LEU A 229 2.02 -28.31 -2.13
N ASN A 230 1.44 -28.35 -3.35
CA ASN A 230 0.12 -28.95 -3.57
C ASN A 230 0.20 -30.48 -3.39
N VAL A 231 1.37 -31.06 -3.70
CA VAL A 231 1.76 -32.45 -3.37
C VAL A 231 1.91 -32.64 -1.86
N LEU A 232 2.22 -31.55 -1.14
CA LEU A 232 2.27 -31.52 0.32
C LEU A 232 0.89 -31.37 0.96
N GLY A 233 -0.12 -30.88 0.24
CA GLY A 233 -1.48 -30.74 0.75
C GLY A 233 -1.93 -32.02 1.45
N ASP A 234 -1.91 -33.15 0.75
CA ASP A 234 -2.33 -34.42 1.35
C ASP A 234 -1.42 -34.84 2.53
N ARG A 235 -0.08 -34.66 2.43
CA ARG A 235 0.88 -35.09 3.47
C ARG A 235 0.97 -34.19 4.70
N MET A 236 0.62 -32.90 4.58
CA MET A 236 0.57 -31.94 5.68
C MET A 236 -0.64 -32.17 6.60
N PHE A 237 -1.65 -32.90 6.13
CA PHE A 237 -2.86 -33.23 6.89
C PHE A 237 -2.87 -34.67 7.45
N LEU A 238 -1.77 -35.43 7.30
CA LEU A 238 -1.75 -36.89 7.43
C LEU A 238 -1.03 -37.47 8.67
N THR A 239 -0.70 -36.67 9.68
CA THR A 239 -0.46 -37.25 11.02
C THR A 239 -1.64 -36.88 11.90
N ASP A 240 -2.64 -37.78 11.90
CA ASP A 240 -3.76 -37.81 12.85
C ASP A 240 -4.67 -36.57 12.91
N GLY A 241 -4.88 -35.89 11.79
CA GLY A 241 -5.80 -34.75 11.73
C GLY A 241 -5.28 -33.45 12.38
N LYS A 242 -3.96 -33.38 12.66
CA LYS A 242 -3.34 -32.18 13.24
C LYS A 242 -2.89 -31.21 12.17
N LEU A 243 -3.28 -29.94 12.31
CA LEU A 243 -2.72 -28.83 11.54
C LEU A 243 -1.51 -28.27 12.30
N GLY A 244 -0.35 -28.12 11.63
CA GLY A 244 0.82 -27.45 12.21
C GLY A 244 1.83 -28.36 12.89
N THR A 245 2.47 -27.86 13.96
CA THR A 245 3.61 -28.50 14.67
C THR A 245 3.31 -29.82 15.38
N GLY A 246 2.10 -30.38 15.25
CA GLY A 246 1.65 -31.56 15.99
C GLY A 246 1.25 -31.29 17.45
N ASN A 247 1.34 -30.04 17.90
CA ASN A 247 0.90 -29.60 19.22
C ASN A 247 -0.63 -29.49 19.28
N TYR A 248 -1.22 -30.05 20.34
CA TYR A 248 -2.60 -29.74 20.71
C TYR A 248 -2.63 -28.31 21.23
N ILE A 249 -3.27 -27.42 20.48
CA ILE A 249 -3.60 -26.10 20.99
C ILE A 249 -5.05 -26.15 21.40
N ASP A 250 -5.29 -25.83 22.67
CA ASP A 250 -6.63 -25.63 23.16
C ASP A 250 -7.19 -24.34 22.52
N LEU A 251 -7.87 -24.53 21.40
CA LEU A 251 -8.54 -23.45 20.68
C LEU A 251 -9.85 -23.04 21.38
N TYR A 252 -10.34 -23.83 22.34
CA TYR A 252 -11.60 -23.57 23.06
C TYR A 252 -11.44 -22.45 24.10
N ASP A 253 -10.28 -22.37 24.77
CA ASP A 253 -9.92 -21.23 25.65
C ASP A 253 -9.90 -19.89 24.91
N ASN A 254 -9.88 -19.96 23.58
CA ASN A 254 -9.94 -18.80 22.71
C ASN A 254 -11.33 -18.66 22.04
N GLY A 255 -12.36 -19.35 22.50
CA GLY A 255 -13.73 -19.22 22.00
C GLY A 255 -13.90 -19.69 20.54
N ILE A 256 -13.07 -20.62 20.06
CA ILE A 256 -13.23 -21.28 18.77
C ILE A 256 -13.92 -22.61 19.00
N THR A 257 -15.03 -22.85 18.30
CA THR A 257 -15.81 -24.09 18.42
C THR A 257 -15.30 -25.20 17.50
N ASP A 258 -15.64 -26.45 17.81
CA ASP A 258 -15.38 -27.59 16.93
C ASP A 258 -15.95 -27.42 15.54
N GLY A 259 -17.16 -26.88 15.44
CA GLY A 259 -17.79 -26.60 14.14
C GLY A 259 -16.95 -25.64 13.30
N GLN A 260 -16.36 -24.62 13.92
CA GLN A 260 -15.48 -23.66 13.23
C GLN A 260 -14.16 -24.30 12.78
N ILE A 261 -13.54 -25.14 13.62
CA ILE A 261 -12.30 -25.85 13.31
C ILE A 261 -12.53 -26.85 12.17
N ASN A 262 -13.59 -27.66 12.27
CA ASN A 262 -13.93 -28.65 11.25
C ASN A 262 -14.24 -27.98 9.91
N ASN A 263 -15.02 -26.90 9.91
CA ASN A 263 -15.29 -26.12 8.70
C ASN A 263 -14.01 -25.53 8.10
N PHE A 264 -13.11 -25.00 8.93
CA PHE A 264 -11.80 -24.50 8.49
C PHE A 264 -10.98 -25.61 7.83
N ILE A 265 -10.82 -26.76 8.48
CA ILE A 265 -10.08 -27.91 7.94
C ILE A 265 -10.70 -28.38 6.61
N GLN A 266 -12.02 -28.51 6.54
CA GLN A 266 -12.72 -28.95 5.33
C GLN A 266 -12.47 -27.99 4.16
N LYS A 267 -12.54 -26.67 4.40
CA LYS A 267 -12.23 -25.66 3.38
C LYS A 267 -10.77 -25.73 2.95
N VAL A 268 -9.83 -25.80 3.88
CA VAL A 268 -8.41 -25.92 3.55
C VAL A 268 -8.14 -27.19 2.71
N LYS A 269 -8.76 -28.33 3.05
CA LYS A 269 -8.67 -29.57 2.27
C LYS A 269 -9.28 -29.43 0.87
N GLN A 270 -10.47 -28.83 0.77
CA GLN A 270 -11.15 -28.59 -0.51
C GLN A 270 -10.27 -27.78 -1.47
N PHE A 271 -9.62 -26.74 -0.98
CA PHE A 271 -8.71 -25.90 -1.75
C PHE A 271 -7.29 -26.47 -1.85
N LYS A 272 -7.01 -27.63 -1.24
CA LYS A 272 -5.67 -28.23 -1.13
C LYS A 272 -4.60 -27.25 -0.63
N GLY A 273 -5.00 -26.35 0.26
CA GLY A 273 -4.15 -25.28 0.78
C GLY A 273 -3.70 -24.24 -0.26
N GLU A 274 -4.24 -24.23 -1.48
CA GLU A 274 -3.88 -23.28 -2.54
C GLU A 274 -5.06 -22.39 -2.92
N VAL A 275 -4.81 -21.10 -3.10
CA VAL A 275 -5.84 -20.15 -3.51
C VAL A 275 -5.25 -19.06 -4.39
N ARG A 276 -6.06 -18.51 -5.31
CA ARG A 276 -5.68 -17.33 -6.10
C ARG A 276 -6.35 -16.09 -5.54
N ALA A 277 -5.56 -15.21 -4.94
CA ALA A 277 -6.05 -14.04 -4.21
C ALA A 277 -5.43 -12.74 -4.73
N ASN A 278 -6.14 -11.63 -4.53
CA ASN A 278 -5.65 -10.32 -4.92
C ASN A 278 -4.39 -9.94 -4.13
N VAL A 279 -3.39 -9.48 -4.87
CA VAL A 279 -2.10 -9.03 -4.36
C VAL A 279 -2.17 -7.53 -4.11
N THR A 280 -2.05 -7.12 -2.85
CA THR A 280 -2.36 -5.75 -2.40
C THR A 280 -1.14 -4.91 -2.05
N SER A 281 0.06 -5.49 -2.17
CA SER A 281 1.34 -5.00 -1.65
C SER A 281 1.51 -5.03 -0.12
N VAL A 282 0.49 -5.48 0.62
CA VAL A 282 0.55 -5.56 2.08
C VAL A 282 0.16 -6.95 2.54
N ARG A 283 1.14 -7.69 3.08
CA ARG A 283 1.00 -9.08 3.53
C ARG A 283 -0.29 -9.37 4.30
N GLY A 284 -0.63 -8.56 5.31
CA GLY A 284 -1.83 -8.80 6.12
C GLY A 284 -3.14 -8.71 5.33
N ALA A 285 -3.20 -7.81 4.34
CA ALA A 285 -4.36 -7.71 3.46
C ALA A 285 -4.37 -8.85 2.43
N ASP A 286 -3.21 -9.28 1.93
CA ASP A 286 -3.10 -10.46 1.05
C ASP A 286 -3.60 -11.73 1.75
N PHE A 287 -3.19 -11.94 3.01
CA PHE A 287 -3.61 -13.09 3.80
C PHE A 287 -5.12 -13.05 4.10
N THR A 288 -5.65 -11.86 4.39
CA THR A 288 -7.09 -11.63 4.53
C THR A 288 -7.83 -12.02 3.25
N ASN A 289 -7.35 -11.59 2.09
CA ASN A 289 -7.93 -11.98 0.80
C ASN A 289 -7.87 -13.49 0.57
N CYS A 290 -6.79 -14.17 0.97
CA CYS A 290 -6.68 -15.63 0.85
C CYS A 290 -7.77 -16.34 1.66
N TRP A 291 -8.03 -15.89 2.89
CA TRP A 291 -9.12 -16.45 3.70
C TRP A 291 -10.48 -16.23 3.06
N ILE A 292 -10.76 -15.01 2.58
CA ILE A 292 -12.03 -14.69 1.90
C ILE A 292 -12.24 -15.57 0.66
N GLU A 293 -11.21 -15.77 -0.15
CA GLU A 293 -11.27 -16.59 -1.37
C GLU A 293 -11.49 -18.08 -1.06
N MET A 294 -10.99 -18.58 0.08
CA MET A 294 -11.34 -19.92 0.60
C MET A 294 -12.73 -19.99 1.25
N GLY A 295 -13.45 -18.87 1.35
CA GLY A 295 -14.72 -18.76 2.06
C GLY A 295 -14.56 -18.85 3.59
N ILE A 296 -13.37 -18.64 4.13
CA ILE A 296 -13.07 -18.65 5.57
C ILE A 296 -13.20 -17.23 6.10
N ASP A 297 -13.89 -17.06 7.22
CA ASP A 297 -13.94 -15.77 7.91
C ASP A 297 -12.51 -15.31 8.26
N PRO A 298 -12.07 -14.12 7.84
CA PRO A 298 -10.68 -13.71 8.05
C PRO A 298 -10.28 -13.53 9.51
N ILE A 299 -11.23 -13.23 10.41
CA ILE A 299 -10.94 -13.12 11.84
C ILE A 299 -10.62 -14.52 12.37
N LEU A 300 -11.46 -15.50 12.07
CA LEU A 300 -11.23 -16.91 12.40
C LEU A 300 -9.93 -17.42 11.77
N GLY A 301 -9.74 -17.20 10.47
CA GLY A 301 -8.54 -17.63 9.74
C GLY A 301 -7.27 -17.06 10.36
N ASN A 302 -7.21 -15.74 10.61
CA ASN A 302 -6.08 -15.09 11.26
C ASN A 302 -5.88 -15.50 12.73
N LYS A 303 -6.94 -15.95 13.41
CA LYS A 303 -6.85 -16.48 14.76
C LYS A 303 -6.21 -17.85 14.73
N ILE A 304 -6.79 -18.78 13.98
CA ILE A 304 -6.29 -20.15 13.80
C ILE A 304 -4.83 -20.15 13.32
N TYR A 305 -4.49 -19.35 12.29
CA TYR A 305 -3.13 -19.27 11.72
C TYR A 305 -2.04 -18.99 12.76
N LYS A 306 -2.31 -18.16 13.77
CA LYS A 306 -1.34 -17.81 14.83
C LYS A 306 -1.04 -19.00 15.74
N TYR A 307 -1.97 -19.92 15.86
CA TYR A 307 -1.84 -21.09 16.73
C TYR A 307 -1.15 -22.23 15.98
N ILE A 308 -1.58 -22.55 14.76
CA ILE A 308 -1.14 -23.76 14.06
C ILE A 308 0.18 -23.63 13.28
N ASP A 309 1.02 -22.63 13.57
CA ASP A 309 2.35 -22.40 12.95
C ASP A 309 2.39 -22.60 11.42
N ILE A 310 1.43 -22.00 10.74
CA ILE A 310 1.36 -21.93 9.28
C ILE A 310 1.57 -20.51 8.77
N THR A 311 1.79 -20.35 7.47
CA THR A 311 1.86 -19.06 6.79
C THR A 311 1.48 -19.22 5.31
N TRP A 312 1.26 -18.11 4.62
CA TRP A 312 1.05 -18.10 3.18
C TRP A 312 2.34 -17.83 2.41
N HIS A 313 2.70 -18.75 1.53
CA HIS A 313 3.76 -18.64 0.54
C HIS A 313 3.19 -18.09 -0.78
N HIS A 314 3.85 -17.13 -1.42
CA HIS A 314 3.40 -16.62 -2.73
C HIS A 314 4.17 -17.31 -3.85
N LEU A 315 3.48 -17.62 -4.95
CA LEU A 315 4.11 -18.23 -6.13
C LEU A 315 4.59 -17.21 -7.17
N ASP A 316 4.40 -15.92 -6.89
CA ASP A 316 4.86 -14.78 -7.69
C ASP A 316 4.42 -14.84 -9.19
N ASP A 317 3.18 -15.28 -9.44
CA ASP A 317 2.59 -15.54 -10.76
C ASP A 317 1.41 -14.59 -11.09
N LEU A 318 1.65 -13.28 -11.02
CA LEU A 318 0.60 -12.27 -11.14
C LEU A 318 -0.23 -12.43 -12.43
N SER A 319 -1.55 -12.35 -12.32
CA SER A 319 -2.51 -12.43 -13.42
C SER A 319 -3.13 -11.08 -13.78
N ILE A 320 -3.90 -11.06 -14.88
CA ILE A 320 -4.64 -9.87 -15.32
C ILE A 320 -5.67 -9.38 -14.29
N ASP A 321 -6.18 -10.26 -13.43
CA ASP A 321 -7.11 -9.90 -12.36
C ASP A 321 -6.40 -9.36 -11.10
N LEU A 322 -5.09 -9.09 -11.20
CA LEU A 322 -4.21 -8.70 -10.09
C LEU A 322 -4.19 -9.75 -8.97
N LYS A 323 -4.40 -11.02 -9.34
CA LYS A 323 -4.33 -12.16 -8.44
C LYS A 323 -3.03 -12.93 -8.63
N SER A 324 -2.52 -13.51 -7.56
CA SER A 324 -1.43 -14.49 -7.59
C SER A 324 -1.86 -15.72 -6.81
N ARG A 325 -1.22 -16.86 -7.06
CA ARG A 325 -1.38 -18.06 -6.27
C ARG A 325 -0.64 -17.92 -4.94
N PHE A 326 -1.35 -18.31 -3.89
CA PHE A 326 -0.88 -18.40 -2.52
C PHE A 326 -1.06 -19.82 -2.06
N GLN A 327 -0.11 -20.28 -1.26
CA GLN A 327 -0.12 -21.61 -0.72
C GLN A 327 0.06 -21.55 0.79
N LEU A 328 -0.81 -22.26 1.51
CA LEU A 328 -0.77 -22.39 2.95
C LEU A 328 0.24 -23.48 3.31
N VAL A 329 1.22 -23.12 4.14
CA VAL A 329 2.40 -23.95 4.41
C VAL A 329 2.77 -23.86 5.88
N VAL A 330 3.45 -24.86 6.43
CA VAL A 330 4.05 -24.76 7.77
C VAL A 330 5.16 -23.71 7.74
N THR A 331 5.26 -22.87 8.78
CA THR A 331 6.24 -21.77 8.82
C THR A 331 7.67 -22.26 8.62
N LYS A 332 8.06 -23.37 9.26
CA LYS A 332 9.39 -23.99 9.06
C LYS A 332 9.66 -24.37 7.59
N ILE A 333 8.63 -24.84 6.88
CA ILE A 333 8.73 -25.13 5.44
C ILE A 333 8.92 -23.82 4.67
N HIS A 334 8.13 -22.79 4.96
CA HIS A 334 8.29 -21.46 4.34
C HIS A 334 9.69 -20.86 4.56
N GLU A 335 10.28 -21.05 5.74
CA GLU A 335 11.64 -20.57 6.07
C GLU A 335 12.74 -21.41 5.39
N ALA A 336 12.45 -22.68 5.11
CA ALA A 336 13.32 -23.58 4.37
C ALA A 336 13.29 -23.33 2.85
N THR A 337 12.20 -22.78 2.31
CA THR A 337 12.08 -22.41 0.89
C THR A 337 12.76 -21.08 0.57
N PHE A 338 13.03 -20.83 -0.73
CA PHE A 338 13.73 -19.61 -1.13
C PHE A 338 12.89 -18.36 -0.89
N ALA A 339 13.59 -17.29 -0.51
CA ALA A 339 13.02 -15.95 -0.45
C ALA A 339 12.54 -15.53 -1.85
N HIS A 340 11.23 -15.52 -2.04
CA HIS A 340 10.60 -14.99 -3.24
C HIS A 340 10.39 -13.47 -3.12
N MET A 341 9.90 -12.86 -4.18
CA MET A 341 9.80 -11.42 -4.31
C MET A 341 8.69 -10.85 -3.42
N GLY A 342 7.59 -11.62 -3.31
CA GLY A 342 6.43 -11.30 -2.49
C GLY A 342 5.51 -10.28 -3.16
N SER A 343 4.28 -10.19 -2.63
CA SER A 343 3.19 -9.36 -3.15
C SER A 343 3.56 -7.91 -3.45
N ASP A 344 4.26 -7.25 -2.53
CA ASP A 344 4.67 -5.85 -2.62
C ASP A 344 5.44 -5.56 -3.90
N LYS A 345 6.44 -6.39 -4.19
CA LYS A 345 7.31 -6.15 -5.33
C LYS A 345 6.63 -6.47 -6.67
N GLN A 346 5.71 -7.43 -6.72
CA GLN A 346 4.96 -7.71 -7.95
C GLN A 346 4.10 -6.53 -8.37
N ILE A 347 3.33 -5.99 -7.41
CA ILE A 347 2.48 -4.83 -7.66
C ILE A 347 3.34 -3.59 -7.95
N ARG A 348 4.43 -3.35 -7.23
CA ARG A 348 5.34 -2.23 -7.53
C ARG A 348 5.92 -2.33 -8.93
N GLN A 349 6.34 -3.52 -9.38
CA GLN A 349 6.87 -3.70 -10.73
C GLN A 349 5.83 -3.36 -11.80
N LEU A 350 4.57 -3.76 -11.59
CA LEU A 350 3.47 -3.39 -12.48
C LEU A 350 3.24 -1.87 -12.47
N LEU A 351 3.20 -1.26 -11.29
CA LEU A 351 3.01 0.18 -11.13
C LEU A 351 4.13 1.01 -11.78
N GLU A 352 5.38 0.54 -11.74
CA GLU A 352 6.51 1.18 -12.41
C GLU A 352 6.40 1.11 -13.94
N ILE A 353 5.84 0.02 -14.48
CA ILE A 353 5.66 -0.17 -15.92
C ILE A 353 4.48 0.66 -16.46
N ILE A 354 3.46 0.94 -15.64
CA ILE A 354 2.31 1.74 -16.04
C ILE A 354 2.71 3.23 -16.08
N GLU A 355 2.67 3.80 -17.26
CA GLU A 355 2.83 5.23 -17.53
C GLU A 355 1.44 5.88 -17.63
N LEU A 356 1.20 6.95 -16.87
CA LEU A 356 -0.02 7.74 -16.96
C LEU A 356 0.23 8.89 -17.92
N ASN A 357 -0.55 8.95 -19.00
CA ASN A 357 -0.53 10.04 -19.98
C ASN A 357 -1.30 11.27 -19.48
#